data_AF-A0A7K4CR20-F1
#
_entry.id   AF-A0A7K4CR20-F1
#
_cell.length_a   1.000
_cell.length_b   1.000
_cell.length_c   1.000
_cell.angle_alpha   90.00
_cell.angle_beta   90.00
_cell.angle_gamma   90.00
#
_symmetry.space_group_name_H-M   'P 1'
#
loop_
_entity.id
_entity.type
_entity.pdbx_description
1 polymer ?
#
loop_
_entity_poly.entity_id
_entity_poly.type
_entity_poly.pdbx_seq_one_letter_code
_entity_poly.pdbx_strand_id
1 'polypeptide(L)'
;MFLDRGEEMNIITDPVSGALYTHECIRCGACCRRAYAIIIRGSDVDRWIQEGRDDIARGLQVDLKSVSPAALIPLSWYSTHPPVDEVDPAAPEHAFVNAHKVQFDALASFLQDYHDNIGTGSSKPGPFIPFWFLPCMDFRSILRPKDLAVVKHGLEHGIRYVTIMAITGACSFLENNECSIHGSKPTDCAEYPVKEQLEREPAAMARFIEVCKGARKLP
;
A
#
# COMPACT_ATOMS: atom_id res chain seq x y z
N MET A 1 -13.68 -11.60 31.21
CA MET A 1 -12.47 -12.41 31.40
C MET A 1 -11.85 -12.58 30.01
N PHE A 2 -11.05 -11.61 29.58
CA PHE A 2 -10.35 -11.69 28.30
C PHE A 2 -9.11 -12.54 28.53
N LEU A 3 -9.01 -13.65 27.80
CA LEU A 3 -7.88 -14.56 27.92
C LEU A 3 -6.60 -13.83 27.48
N ASP A 4 -5.64 -13.90 28.38
CA ASP A 4 -4.20 -13.66 28.25
C ASP A 4 -3.70 -14.33 26.95
N ARG A 5 -3.82 -13.64 25.82
CA ARG A 5 -3.06 -14.01 24.63
C ARG A 5 -1.63 -13.65 25.02
N GLY A 6 -0.75 -14.65 25.16
CA GLY A 6 0.67 -14.40 25.34
C GLY A 6 1.16 -13.55 24.18
N GLU A 7 1.13 -12.23 24.35
CA GLU A 7 1.56 -11.28 23.34
C GLU A 7 3.06 -11.50 23.20
N GLU A 8 3.43 -12.16 22.10
CA GLU A 8 4.84 -12.28 21.73
C GLU A 8 5.41 -10.87 21.69
N MET A 9 6.38 -10.63 22.57
CA MET A 9 7.05 -9.36 22.66
C MET A 9 7.80 -9.15 21.35
N ASN A 10 7.37 -8.16 20.56
CA ASN A 10 8.03 -7.85 19.29
C ASN A 10 9.42 -7.28 19.57
N ILE A 11 10.45 -8.09 19.36
CA ILE A 11 11.86 -7.69 19.48
C ILE A 11 12.38 -7.28 18.10
N ILE A 12 12.99 -6.10 18.05
CA ILE A 12 13.55 -5.51 16.84
C ILE A 12 15.05 -5.29 17.07
N THR A 13 15.88 -5.71 16.13
CA THR A 13 17.33 -5.47 16.17
C THR A 13 17.68 -4.26 15.32
N ASP A 14 18.39 -3.29 15.90
CA ASP A 14 18.99 -2.19 15.15
C ASP A 14 20.11 -2.73 14.25
N PRO A 15 19.99 -2.63 12.92
CA PRO A 15 20.98 -3.17 12.00
C PRO A 15 22.33 -2.45 12.06
N VAL A 16 22.39 -1.24 12.62
CA VAL A 16 23.63 -0.45 12.74
C VAL A 16 24.35 -0.73 14.05
N SER A 17 23.63 -0.64 15.18
CA SER A 17 24.24 -0.76 16.51
C SER A 17 24.19 -2.17 17.10
N GLY A 18 23.38 -3.07 16.53
CA GLY A 18 23.06 -4.38 17.10
C GLY A 18 22.19 -4.32 18.37
N ALA A 19 21.79 -3.12 18.82
CA ALA A 19 20.94 -2.96 19.99
C ALA A 19 19.56 -3.58 19.75
N LEU A 20 19.02 -4.21 20.79
CA LEU A 20 17.68 -4.77 20.76
C LEU A 20 16.68 -3.76 21.32
N TYR A 21 15.51 -3.69 20.69
CA TYR A 21 14.39 -2.86 21.10
C TYR A 21 13.14 -3.70 21.21
N THR A 22 12.25 -3.33 22.13
CA THR A 22 10.86 -3.79 22.14
C THR A 22 9.94 -2.68 21.68
N HIS A 23 8.77 -3.07 21.18
CA HIS A 23 7.75 -2.13 20.76
C HIS A 23 6.36 -2.59 21.19
N GLU A 24 5.62 -1.66 21.81
CA GLU A 24 4.20 -1.78 22.08
C GLU A 24 3.48 -0.51 21.62
N CYS A 25 2.44 -0.66 20.80
CA CYS A 25 1.70 0.49 20.29
C CYS A 25 0.79 1.10 21.37
N ILE A 26 1.25 2.15 22.04
CA ILE A 26 0.49 2.87 23.09
C ILE A 26 -0.59 3.84 22.56
N ARG A 27 -1.09 3.63 21.33
CA ARG A 27 -2.15 4.44 20.69
C ARG A 27 -1.92 5.95 20.58
N CYS A 28 -0.69 6.45 20.76
CA CYS A 28 -0.41 7.89 20.75
C CYS A 28 -0.55 8.60 19.37
N GLY A 29 -0.80 7.84 18.29
CA GLY A 29 -0.96 8.35 16.92
C GLY A 29 0.31 8.94 16.29
N ALA A 30 1.47 8.89 16.94
CA ALA A 30 2.71 9.49 16.44
C ALA A 30 3.18 8.86 15.13
N CYS A 31 3.18 7.53 15.04
CA CYS A 31 3.46 6.82 13.78
C CYS A 31 2.37 7.09 12.74
N CYS A 32 1.08 7.01 13.11
CA CYS A 32 -0.03 7.25 12.19
C CYS A 32 -0.04 8.64 11.52
N ARG A 33 0.69 9.64 12.05
CA ARG A 33 0.85 10.96 11.42
C ARG A 33 1.93 11.01 10.35
N ARG A 34 2.75 9.96 10.22
CA ARG A 34 3.86 9.93 9.27
C ARG A 34 3.37 9.36 7.94
N ALA A 35 3.88 9.93 6.86
CA ALA A 35 3.58 9.51 5.50
C ALA A 35 4.35 8.21 5.16
N TYR A 36 3.82 7.07 5.54
CA TYR A 36 4.26 5.77 5.02
C TYR A 36 3.06 4.97 4.51
N ALA A 37 3.25 4.28 3.39
CA ALA A 37 2.24 3.38 2.85
C ALA A 37 2.22 2.10 3.69
N ILE A 38 1.06 1.78 4.27
CA ILE A 38 0.86 0.54 5.01
C ILE A 38 0.37 -0.51 4.03
N ILE A 39 1.12 -1.60 3.85
CA ILE A 39 0.76 -2.67 2.91
C ILE A 39 -0.26 -3.61 3.55
N ILE A 40 -1.35 -3.90 2.84
CA ILE A 40 -2.39 -4.81 3.31
C ILE A 40 -2.08 -6.24 2.85
N ARG A 41 -2.02 -7.19 3.79
CA ARG A 41 -1.81 -8.62 3.50
C ARG A 41 -3.16 -9.35 3.39
N GLY A 42 -3.20 -10.47 2.68
CA GLY A 42 -4.41 -11.32 2.58
C GLY A 42 -4.94 -11.76 3.95
N SER A 43 -4.03 -12.09 4.87
CA SER A 43 -4.37 -12.45 6.25
C SER A 43 -5.03 -11.32 7.04
N ASP A 44 -4.71 -10.05 6.73
CA ASP A 44 -5.38 -8.91 7.36
C ASP A 44 -6.84 -8.84 6.90
N VAL A 45 -7.06 -9.00 5.60
CA VAL A 45 -8.39 -8.95 4.98
C VAL A 45 -9.26 -10.10 5.47
N ASP A 46 -8.73 -11.32 5.52
CA ASP A 46 -9.46 -12.49 6.04
C ASP A 46 -9.91 -12.26 7.49
N ARG A 47 -9.03 -11.74 8.34
CA ARG A 47 -9.37 -11.39 9.73
C ARG A 47 -10.45 -10.32 9.78
N TRP A 48 -10.35 -9.26 8.98
CA TRP A 48 -11.35 -8.19 8.97
C TRP A 48 -12.73 -8.65 8.49
N ILE A 49 -12.79 -9.53 7.49
CA ILE A 49 -14.04 -10.14 7.04
C ILE A 49 -14.65 -10.98 8.18
N GLN A 50 -13.85 -11.79 8.86
CA GLN A 50 -14.32 -12.58 10.01
C GLN A 50 -14.82 -11.72 11.17
N GLU A 51 -14.20 -10.56 11.39
CA GLU A 51 -14.58 -9.57 12.42
C GLU A 51 -15.75 -8.66 11.98
N GLY A 52 -16.22 -8.75 10.74
CA GLY A 52 -17.28 -7.88 10.19
C GLY A 52 -16.85 -6.41 10.05
N ARG A 53 -15.58 -6.16 9.75
CA ARG A 53 -14.94 -4.83 9.69
C ARG A 53 -14.92 -4.23 8.28
N ASP A 54 -16.05 -4.28 7.58
CA ASP A 54 -16.18 -3.72 6.22
C ASP A 54 -15.90 -2.21 6.15
N ASP A 55 -16.00 -1.51 7.28
CA ASP A 55 -15.64 -0.10 7.42
C ASP A 55 -14.19 0.19 7.02
N ILE A 56 -13.27 -0.78 7.21
CA ILE A 56 -11.84 -0.63 6.92
C ILE A 56 -11.59 -0.42 5.42
N ALA A 57 -12.39 -1.03 4.53
CA ALA A 57 -12.22 -0.89 3.08
C ALA A 57 -12.21 0.59 2.61
N ARG A 58 -12.94 1.46 3.31
CA ARG A 58 -13.03 2.89 2.99
C ARG A 58 -11.70 3.64 3.16
N GLY A 59 -10.81 3.12 4.01
CA GLY A 59 -9.50 3.68 4.27
C GLY A 59 -8.40 3.10 3.39
N LEU A 60 -8.73 2.25 2.41
CA LEU A 60 -7.77 1.57 1.53
C LEU A 60 -7.82 2.11 0.11
N GLN A 61 -6.73 1.92 -0.63
CA GLN A 61 -6.62 2.19 -2.06
C GLN A 61 -5.70 1.16 -2.71
N VAL A 62 -5.83 1.02 -4.03
CA VAL A 62 -4.85 0.28 -4.83
C VAL A 62 -3.49 1.00 -4.78
N ASP A 63 -2.41 0.27 -4.51
CA ASP A 63 -1.07 0.74 -4.81
C ASP A 63 -0.91 0.73 -6.33
N LEU A 64 -1.05 1.91 -6.90
CA LEU A 64 -0.91 2.22 -8.31
C LEU A 64 0.34 1.60 -8.97
N LYS A 65 1.43 1.39 -8.21
CA LYS A 65 2.61 0.70 -8.73
C LYS A 65 2.27 -0.74 -9.13
N SER A 66 1.46 -1.45 -8.35
CA SER A 66 1.08 -2.85 -8.61
C SER A 66 0.20 -3.07 -9.84
N VAL A 67 -0.45 -2.01 -10.32
CA VAL A 67 -1.31 -2.03 -11.52
C VAL A 67 -0.74 -1.13 -12.61
N SER A 68 0.54 -0.78 -12.53
CA SER A 68 1.23 -0.08 -13.59
C SER A 68 1.84 -1.09 -14.57
N PRO A 69 1.99 -0.75 -15.87
CA PRO A 69 2.81 -1.52 -16.78
C PRO A 69 4.22 -1.74 -16.20
N ALA A 70 4.75 -0.82 -15.40
CA ALA A 70 6.08 -0.95 -14.80
C ALA A 70 6.21 -2.01 -13.70
N ALA A 71 5.10 -2.45 -13.10
CA ALA A 71 5.11 -3.64 -12.26
C ALA A 71 5.01 -4.95 -13.07
N LEU A 72 4.55 -4.85 -14.31
CA LEU A 72 4.37 -5.99 -15.22
C LEU A 72 5.51 -6.10 -16.24
N ILE A 73 6.29 -5.03 -16.42
CA ILE A 73 7.41 -4.89 -17.34
C ILE A 73 8.68 -4.64 -16.50
N PRO A 74 9.79 -5.36 -16.74
CA PRO A 74 11.05 -5.12 -16.03
C PRO A 74 11.50 -3.65 -16.11
N LEU A 75 11.91 -3.07 -14.98
CA LEU A 75 12.37 -1.67 -14.87
C LEU A 75 13.50 -1.29 -15.86
N SER A 76 14.32 -2.26 -16.26
CA SER A 76 15.36 -2.07 -17.28
C SER A 76 14.84 -1.57 -18.62
N TRP A 77 13.54 -1.72 -18.86
CA TRP A 77 12.88 -1.33 -20.09
C TRP A 77 12.62 0.18 -20.20
N TYR A 78 12.38 0.89 -19.09
CA TYR A 78 12.05 2.32 -19.12
C TYR A 78 13.25 3.24 -19.36
N SER A 79 14.45 2.76 -19.05
CA SER A 79 15.67 3.54 -19.22
C SER A 79 16.10 3.71 -20.68
N THR A 80 15.54 2.92 -21.60
CA THR A 80 16.02 2.82 -22.99
C THR A 80 14.98 3.14 -24.07
N HIS A 81 13.73 3.46 -23.72
CA HIS A 81 12.66 3.62 -24.73
C HIS A 81 11.83 4.91 -24.54
N PRO A 82 11.49 5.62 -25.63
CA PRO A 82 10.65 6.82 -25.61
C PRO A 82 9.17 6.51 -25.29
N PRO A 83 8.35 7.52 -24.91
CA PRO A 83 6.92 7.36 -24.66
C PRO A 83 6.16 6.76 -25.85
N VAL A 84 5.19 5.88 -25.55
CA VAL A 84 4.47 4.95 -26.47
C VAL A 84 3.85 5.64 -27.70
N ASP A 85 3.53 6.92 -27.61
CA ASP A 85 2.85 7.67 -28.67
C ASP A 85 3.77 8.01 -29.87
N GLU A 86 5.09 7.84 -29.72
CA GLU A 86 6.10 7.97 -30.78
C GLU A 86 6.72 6.62 -31.18
N VAL A 87 6.23 5.52 -30.61
CA VAL A 87 6.82 4.19 -30.80
C VAL A 87 6.26 3.58 -32.08
N ASP A 88 7.17 3.24 -33.00
CA ASP A 88 6.88 2.49 -34.21
C ASP A 88 6.00 1.27 -33.87
N PRO A 89 4.84 1.05 -34.52
CA PRO A 89 3.99 -0.12 -34.27
C PRO A 89 4.68 -1.46 -34.55
N ALA A 90 5.83 -1.47 -35.24
CA ALA A 90 6.69 -2.64 -35.41
C ALA A 90 7.64 -2.88 -34.22
N ALA A 91 7.66 -1.97 -33.25
CA ALA A 91 8.59 -2.04 -32.15
C ALA A 91 8.14 -3.10 -31.11
N PRO A 92 9.08 -3.80 -30.44
CA PRO A 92 8.81 -4.90 -29.52
C PRO A 92 7.82 -4.56 -28.38
N GLU A 93 7.71 -3.28 -28.05
CA GLU A 93 6.85 -2.69 -27.04
C GLU A 93 5.37 -2.89 -27.38
N HIS A 94 5.01 -2.64 -28.64
CA HIS A 94 3.66 -2.84 -29.12
C HIS A 94 3.31 -4.33 -29.13
N ALA A 95 4.27 -5.19 -29.44
CA ALA A 95 4.10 -6.64 -29.35
C ALA A 95 3.87 -7.11 -27.89
N PHE A 96 4.59 -6.56 -26.91
CA PHE A 96 4.38 -6.90 -25.50
C PHE A 96 3.00 -6.47 -25.01
N VAL A 97 2.62 -5.21 -25.25
CA VAL A 97 1.31 -4.69 -24.85
C VAL A 97 0.20 -5.49 -25.52
N ASN A 98 0.32 -5.80 -26.81
CA ASN A 98 -0.66 -6.64 -27.51
C ASN A 98 -0.69 -8.07 -26.98
N ALA A 99 0.46 -8.66 -26.65
CA ALA A 99 0.54 -10.01 -26.08
C ALA A 99 -0.15 -10.11 -24.70
N HIS A 100 -0.16 -9.02 -23.93
CA HIS A 100 -0.77 -8.96 -22.60
C HIS A 100 -2.08 -8.16 -22.58
N LYS A 101 -2.60 -7.75 -23.77
CA LYS A 101 -3.77 -6.87 -23.88
C LYS A 101 -4.99 -7.43 -23.15
N VAL A 102 -5.24 -8.73 -23.27
CA VAL A 102 -6.36 -9.40 -22.61
C VAL A 102 -6.26 -9.28 -21.08
N GLN A 103 -5.06 -9.41 -20.53
CA GLN A 103 -4.83 -9.29 -19.08
C GLN A 103 -4.99 -7.84 -18.62
N PHE A 104 -4.50 -6.88 -19.41
CA PHE A 104 -4.70 -5.45 -19.14
C PHE A 104 -6.17 -5.05 -19.21
N ASP A 105 -6.90 -5.50 -20.22
CA ASP A 105 -8.33 -5.22 -20.38
C ASP A 105 -9.15 -5.84 -19.23
N ALA A 106 -8.81 -7.06 -18.80
CA ALA A 106 -9.45 -7.71 -17.66
C ALA A 106 -9.16 -6.97 -16.34
N LEU A 107 -7.91 -6.58 -16.10
CA LEU A 107 -7.53 -5.81 -14.92
C LEU A 107 -8.18 -4.43 -14.93
N ALA A 108 -8.24 -3.77 -16.09
CA ALA A 108 -8.91 -2.50 -16.25
C ALA A 108 -10.41 -2.60 -15.91
N SER A 109 -11.08 -3.61 -16.46
CA SER A 109 -12.49 -3.88 -16.19
C SER A 109 -12.73 -4.15 -14.70
N PHE A 110 -11.88 -4.98 -14.08
CA PHE A 110 -11.95 -5.23 -12.64
C PHE A 110 -11.86 -3.94 -11.81
N LEU A 111 -10.88 -3.08 -12.10
CA LEU A 111 -10.69 -1.84 -11.36
C LEU A 111 -11.85 -0.84 -11.60
N GLN A 112 -12.43 -0.80 -12.79
CA GLN A 112 -13.57 0.07 -13.10
C GLN A 112 -14.87 -0.41 -12.46
N ASP A 113 -15.11 -1.73 -12.46
CA ASP A 113 -16.35 -2.31 -11.97
C ASP A 113 -16.40 -2.38 -10.44
N TYR A 114 -15.24 -2.53 -9.78
CA TYR A 114 -15.17 -2.85 -8.35
C TYR A 114 -14.50 -1.79 -7.47
N HIS A 115 -13.98 -0.70 -8.05
CA HIS A 115 -13.39 0.41 -7.28
C HIS A 115 -14.08 1.74 -7.57
N ASP A 116 -14.21 2.57 -6.53
CA ASP A 116 -14.56 3.97 -6.69
C ASP A 116 -13.29 4.76 -7.05
N ASN A 117 -13.34 5.58 -8.08
CA ASN A 117 -12.33 6.60 -8.31
C ASN A 117 -12.74 7.89 -7.60
N ILE A 118 -12.10 8.19 -6.47
CA ILE A 118 -12.37 9.41 -5.67
C ILE A 118 -11.36 10.54 -5.91
N GLY A 119 -10.48 10.39 -6.91
CA GLY A 119 -9.52 11.44 -7.27
C GLY A 119 -10.20 12.69 -7.82
N THR A 120 -9.68 13.87 -7.48
CA THR A 120 -10.18 15.17 -7.97
C THR A 120 -9.61 15.55 -9.35
N GLY A 121 -9.03 14.60 -10.06
CA GLY A 121 -8.49 14.84 -11.39
C GLY A 121 -9.59 15.34 -12.32
N SER A 122 -9.34 16.45 -13.03
CA SER A 122 -10.26 16.91 -14.07
C SER A 122 -10.51 15.75 -15.03
N SER A 123 -11.78 15.47 -15.34
CA SER A 123 -12.25 14.46 -16.29
C SER A 123 -11.71 14.60 -17.72
N LYS A 124 -10.83 15.58 -17.97
CA LYS A 124 -10.00 15.62 -19.16
C LYS A 124 -8.78 14.75 -18.91
N PRO A 125 -8.65 13.57 -19.56
CA PRO A 125 -7.38 12.86 -19.60
C PRO A 125 -6.31 13.87 -19.99
N GLY A 126 -5.34 14.11 -19.10
CA GLY A 126 -4.13 14.82 -19.49
C GLY A 126 -3.48 14.09 -20.67
N PRO A 127 -2.66 14.76 -21.48
CA PRO A 127 -1.89 14.09 -22.53
C PRO A 127 -1.25 12.85 -21.93
N PHE A 128 -1.57 11.71 -22.53
CA PHE A 128 -1.35 10.36 -22.03
C PHE A 128 -0.01 10.29 -21.29
N ILE A 129 -0.05 10.05 -19.98
CA ILE A 129 1.13 9.50 -19.33
C ILE A 129 1.11 8.01 -19.73
N PRO A 130 2.06 7.53 -20.55
CA PRO A 130 2.03 6.19 -21.16
C PRO A 130 2.17 5.04 -20.15
N PHE A 131 2.18 5.34 -18.86
CA PHE A 131 2.33 4.40 -17.76
C PHE A 131 1.00 3.87 -17.22
N TRP A 132 -0.13 4.09 -17.92
CA TRP A 132 -1.45 3.69 -17.44
C TRP A 132 -2.28 3.09 -18.57
N PHE A 133 -2.51 1.78 -18.53
CA PHE A 133 -3.48 1.12 -19.42
C PHE A 133 -4.92 1.43 -19.01
N LEU A 134 -5.14 2.01 -17.82
CA LEU A 134 -6.43 2.53 -17.41
C LEU A 134 -6.65 3.90 -18.07
N PRO A 135 -7.58 4.02 -19.03
CA PRO A 135 -7.86 5.30 -19.66
C PRO A 135 -8.32 6.31 -18.60
N CYS A 136 -7.80 7.53 -18.66
CA CYS A 136 -8.21 8.69 -17.85
C CYS A 136 -7.80 8.70 -16.36
N MET A 137 -6.81 7.92 -15.92
CA MET A 137 -6.26 8.08 -14.57
C MET A 137 -5.12 9.10 -14.53
N ASP A 138 -5.26 10.12 -13.68
CA ASP A 138 -4.15 10.99 -13.31
C ASP A 138 -3.41 10.45 -12.06
N PHE A 139 -2.24 11.01 -11.76
CA PHE A 139 -1.44 10.67 -10.57
C PHE A 139 -2.15 10.99 -9.23
N ARG A 140 -3.36 11.54 -9.26
CA ARG A 140 -4.22 11.82 -8.10
C ARG A 140 -5.40 10.86 -8.02
N SER A 141 -5.46 9.84 -8.89
CA SER A 141 -6.51 8.82 -8.85
C SER A 141 -6.35 7.99 -7.59
N ILE A 142 -7.41 7.95 -6.79
CA ILE A 142 -7.51 7.09 -5.61
C ILE A 142 -8.53 6.02 -5.97
N LEU A 143 -8.04 4.83 -6.29
CA LEU A 143 -8.87 3.65 -6.58
C LEU A 143 -9.22 2.95 -5.27
N ARG A 144 -10.36 3.32 -4.70
CA ARG A 144 -10.83 2.78 -3.42
C ARG A 144 -11.69 1.54 -3.67
N PRO A 145 -11.38 0.39 -3.05
CA PRO A 145 -12.21 -0.81 -3.19
C PRO A 145 -13.60 -0.56 -2.57
N LYS A 146 -14.65 -1.13 -3.19
CA LYS A 146 -16.03 -1.01 -2.68
C LYS A 146 -16.23 -1.72 -1.34
N ASP A 147 -15.58 -2.86 -1.14
CA ASP A 147 -15.65 -3.67 0.08
C ASP A 147 -14.39 -4.55 0.26
N LEU A 148 -14.33 -5.33 1.34
CA LEU A 148 -13.21 -6.22 1.62
C LEU A 148 -13.16 -7.46 0.71
N ALA A 149 -14.28 -7.89 0.13
CA ALA A 149 -14.29 -9.00 -0.82
C ALA A 149 -13.55 -8.60 -2.12
N VAL A 150 -13.73 -7.35 -2.58
CA VAL A 150 -12.97 -6.76 -3.68
C VAL A 150 -11.48 -6.71 -3.36
N VAL A 151 -11.10 -6.32 -2.12
CA VAL A 151 -9.70 -6.31 -1.70
C VAL A 151 -9.10 -7.71 -1.79
N LYS A 152 -9.80 -8.71 -1.23
CA LYS A 152 -9.37 -10.11 -1.27
C LYS A 152 -9.19 -10.61 -2.71
N HIS A 153 -10.18 -10.40 -3.56
CA HIS A 153 -10.11 -10.79 -4.96
C HIS A 153 -8.96 -10.10 -5.71
N GLY A 154 -8.72 -8.82 -5.43
CA GLY A 154 -7.59 -8.11 -6.03
C GLY A 154 -6.24 -8.65 -5.58
N LEU A 155 -6.08 -8.99 -4.30
CA LEU A 155 -4.86 -9.61 -3.77
C LEU A 155 -4.57 -10.97 -4.45
N GLU A 156 -5.61 -11.77 -4.71
CA GLU A 156 -5.50 -13.03 -5.48
C GLU A 156 -5.00 -12.82 -6.92
N HIS A 157 -5.19 -11.61 -7.47
CA HIS A 157 -4.71 -11.20 -8.80
C HIS A 157 -3.41 -10.38 -8.74
N GLY A 158 -2.72 -10.37 -7.59
CA GLY A 158 -1.44 -9.67 -7.42
C GLY A 158 -1.55 -8.15 -7.27
N ILE A 159 -2.77 -7.61 -7.15
CA ILE A 159 -2.99 -6.19 -6.87
C ILE A 159 -2.62 -5.93 -5.42
N ARG A 160 -1.79 -4.92 -5.18
CA ARG A 160 -1.43 -4.51 -3.82
C ARG A 160 -2.38 -3.41 -3.37
N TYR A 161 -2.79 -3.49 -2.11
CA TYR A 161 -3.59 -2.46 -1.45
C TYR A 161 -2.77 -1.80 -0.35
N VAL A 162 -2.98 -0.50 -0.20
CA VAL A 162 -2.36 0.31 0.85
C VAL A 162 -3.38 1.22 1.50
N THR A 163 -3.05 1.78 2.67
CA THR A 163 -3.90 2.80 3.29
C THR A 163 -3.91 4.09 2.48
N ILE A 164 -5.06 4.75 2.41
CA ILE A 164 -5.18 6.14 1.97
C ILE A 164 -4.49 7.03 3.01
N MET A 165 -3.68 7.96 2.52
CA MET A 165 -3.03 8.97 3.34
C MET A 165 -3.70 10.32 3.08
N ALA A 166 -3.97 11.08 4.14
CA ALA A 166 -4.38 12.47 4.02
C ALA A 166 -3.27 13.31 3.39
N ILE A 167 -3.61 14.50 2.88
CA ILE A 167 -2.64 15.46 2.32
C ILE A 167 -1.55 15.82 3.33
N THR A 168 -1.88 15.78 4.63
CA THR A 168 -0.94 16.01 5.74
C THR A 168 0.03 14.85 5.96
N GLY A 169 -0.14 13.73 5.25
CA GLY A 169 0.61 12.50 5.48
C GLY A 169 0.06 11.64 6.63
N ALA A 170 -1.08 12.00 7.22
CA ALA A 170 -1.71 11.18 8.25
C ALA A 170 -2.45 9.97 7.63
N CYS A 171 -2.42 8.84 8.32
CA CYS A 171 -3.20 7.65 8.01
C CYS A 171 -4.70 7.96 8.08
N SER A 172 -5.48 7.40 7.14
CA SER A 172 -6.94 7.50 7.10
C SER A 172 -7.65 6.99 8.36
N PHE A 173 -6.99 6.14 9.15
CA PHE A 173 -7.51 5.59 10.41
C PHE A 173 -7.07 6.37 11.66
N LEU A 174 -6.47 7.55 11.51
CA LEU A 174 -6.13 8.42 12.64
C LEU A 174 -7.32 9.30 13.01
N GLU A 175 -7.98 8.99 14.13
CA GLU A 175 -9.14 9.72 14.65
C GLU A 175 -8.87 10.17 16.09
N ASN A 176 -9.14 11.44 16.40
CA ASN A 176 -8.93 12.01 17.74
C ASN A 176 -7.52 11.75 18.31
N ASN A 177 -6.49 11.77 17.46
CA ASN A 177 -5.09 11.46 17.80
C ASN A 177 -4.80 9.98 18.12
N GLU A 178 -5.73 9.07 17.87
CA GLU A 178 -5.59 7.64 18.10
C GLU A 178 -5.90 6.82 16.83
N CYS A 179 -5.42 5.58 16.79
CA CYS A 179 -5.73 4.66 15.69
C CYS A 179 -7.14 4.05 15.91
N SER A 180 -8.10 4.37 15.03
CA SER A 180 -9.48 3.86 15.13
C SER A 180 -9.60 2.36 14.91
N ILE A 181 -8.63 1.76 14.22
CA ILE A 181 -8.56 0.32 13.96
C ILE A 181 -7.56 -0.42 14.87
N HIS A 182 -7.21 0.13 16.04
CA HIS A 182 -6.15 -0.42 16.90
C HIS A 182 -6.25 -1.94 17.14
N GLY A 183 -7.44 -2.46 17.46
CA GLY A 183 -7.66 -3.90 17.71
C GLY A 183 -7.59 -4.78 16.45
N SER A 184 -7.72 -4.17 15.28
CA SER A 184 -7.72 -4.84 13.97
C SER A 184 -6.63 -4.24 13.07
N LYS A 185 -5.50 -3.78 13.64
CA LYS A 185 -4.43 -3.15 12.84
C LYS A 185 -3.89 -4.12 11.78
N PRO A 186 -3.54 -3.62 10.58
CA PRO A 186 -2.81 -4.44 9.61
C PRO A 186 -1.52 -4.96 10.23
N THR A 187 -1.09 -6.14 9.81
CA THR A 187 0.15 -6.75 10.27
C THR A 187 1.34 -5.81 10.09
N ASP A 188 1.38 -5.07 8.97
CA ASP A 188 2.42 -4.09 8.67
C ASP A 188 2.50 -2.94 9.70
N CYS A 189 1.36 -2.57 10.30
CA CYS A 189 1.32 -1.62 11.42
C CYS A 189 1.71 -2.25 12.76
N ALA A 190 1.35 -3.51 12.98
CA ALA A 190 1.69 -4.23 14.21
C ALA A 190 3.20 -4.51 14.29
N GLU A 191 3.82 -4.80 13.14
CA GLU A 191 5.25 -5.07 12.98
C GLU A 191 6.10 -3.79 12.84
N TYR A 192 5.51 -2.60 12.91
CA TYR A 192 6.23 -1.34 12.65
C TYR A 192 7.44 -1.16 13.60
N PRO A 193 8.65 -0.86 13.07
CA PRO A 193 8.96 -0.61 11.67
C PRO A 193 9.17 -1.92 10.89
N VAL A 194 8.70 -1.95 9.64
CA VAL A 194 8.73 -3.16 8.80
C VAL A 194 10.16 -3.65 8.62
N LYS A 195 10.41 -4.94 8.87
CA LYS A 195 11.75 -5.57 8.73
C LYS A 195 12.39 -5.28 7.38
N GLU A 196 11.62 -5.38 6.29
CA GLU A 196 12.07 -5.07 4.92
C GLU A 196 12.56 -3.62 4.79
N GLN A 197 11.91 -2.67 5.48
CA GLN A 197 12.33 -1.28 5.47
C GLN A 197 13.67 -1.10 6.21
N LEU A 198 13.85 -1.77 7.35
CA LEU A 198 15.11 -1.72 8.10
C LEU A 198 16.28 -2.33 7.31
N GLU A 199 16.03 -3.40 6.56
CA GLU A 199 17.04 -4.06 5.72
C GLU A 199 17.50 -3.17 4.57
N ARG A 200 16.57 -2.47 3.91
CA ARG A 200 16.88 -1.55 2.80
C ARG A 200 17.46 -0.22 3.27
N GLU A 201 17.02 0.26 4.42
CA GLU A 201 17.38 1.56 4.95
C GLU A 201 17.67 1.46 6.45
N PRO A 202 18.90 1.11 6.85
CA PRO A 202 19.29 1.01 8.26
C PRO A 202 18.98 2.28 9.07
N ALA A 203 19.04 3.46 8.43
CA ALA A 203 18.67 4.74 9.03
C ALA A 203 17.18 4.87 9.42
N ALA A 204 16.30 4.00 8.90
CA ALA A 204 14.89 3.95 9.28
C ALA A 204 14.70 3.59 10.75
N MET A 205 15.66 2.88 11.37
CA MET A 205 15.63 2.55 12.80
C MET A 205 15.67 3.82 13.67
N ALA A 206 16.58 4.75 13.39
CA ALA A 206 16.69 5.99 14.16
C ALA A 206 15.39 6.80 14.09
N ARG A 207 14.78 6.89 12.89
CA ARG A 207 13.48 7.55 12.71
C ARG A 207 12.35 6.81 13.43
N PHE A 208 12.37 5.48 13.43
CA PHE A 208 11.40 4.68 14.18
C PHE A 208 11.46 5.00 15.68
N ILE A 209 12.65 4.97 16.27
CA ILE A 209 12.85 5.24 17.71
C ILE A 209 12.41 6.67 18.05
N GLU A 210 12.70 7.65 17.19
CA GLU A 210 12.27 9.04 17.37
C GLU A 210 10.73 9.18 17.34
N VAL A 211 10.06 8.44 16.46
CA VAL A 211 8.61 8.55 16.23
C VAL A 211 7.80 7.71 17.22
N CYS A 212 8.24 6.49 17.49
CA CYS A 212 7.49 5.52 18.25
C CYS A 212 7.71 5.68 19.75
N LYS A 213 6.78 6.37 20.41
CA LYS A 213 6.79 6.55 21.88
C LYS A 213 6.69 5.24 22.67
N GLY A 214 6.28 4.15 22.02
CA GLY A 214 6.21 2.82 22.61
C GLY A 214 7.49 1.99 22.47
N ALA A 215 8.50 2.49 21.75
CA ALA A 215 9.77 1.80 21.59
C ALA A 215 10.62 1.91 22.86
N ARG A 216 11.21 0.80 23.29
CA ARG A 216 12.10 0.74 24.47
C ARG A 216 13.36 -0.03 24.14
N LYS A 217 14.52 0.53 24.47
CA LYS A 217 15.80 -0.16 24.33
C LYS A 217 15.91 -1.25 25.41
N LEU A 218 16.27 -2.47 25.00
CA LEU A 218 16.59 -3.56 25.92
C LEU A 218 18.01 -3.38 26.50
N PRO A 219 18.25 -3.86 27.74
CA PRO A 219 19.55 -3.79 28.39
C PRO A 219 20.63 -4.61 27.69
#